data_AF-A0A355AMM4-F1
#
_entry.id   AF-A0A355AMM4-F1
#
_cell.length_a   1.000
_cell.length_b   1.000
_cell.length_c   1.000
_cell.angle_alpha   90.00
_cell.angle_beta   90.00
_cell.angle_gamma   90.00
#
_symmetry.space_group_name_H-M   'P 1'
#
loop_
_entity.id
_entity.type
_entity.pdbx_description
1 polymer ?
#
loop_
_entity_poly.entity_id
_entity_poly.type
_entity_poly.pdbx_seq_one_letter_code
_entity_poly.pdbx_strand_id
1 'polypeptide(L)'
;RGAIGITAMIVVTILSGGFVAGLKAGHAFNTFPLMAGQWIPPGYRVAEPFWLNFFETIPAVQFNHRWLAITTFVLVLLFALRAWRDDALRTYRAAVAVLAMLALIQVSLGISTLVLHVPVVLAAAHQGAALALLTAALYVVFITRHLAGAESGSSVAGGHT
;
A
#
# COMPACT_ATOMS: atom_id res chain seq x y z
N ARG A 1 -2.99 -14.77 -7.99
CA ARG A 1 -1.70 -14.65 -7.27
C ARG A 1 -1.29 -13.18 -7.04
N GLY A 2 -1.28 -12.32 -8.07
CA GLY A 2 -0.92 -10.89 -7.93
C GLY A 2 -1.77 -10.11 -6.92
N ALA A 3 -3.09 -10.33 -6.89
CA ALA A 3 -3.99 -9.66 -5.94
C ALA A 3 -3.62 -9.89 -4.47
N ILE A 4 -3.24 -11.12 -4.09
CA ILE A 4 -2.82 -11.45 -2.72
C ILE A 4 -1.52 -10.72 -2.37
N GLY A 5 -0.56 -10.69 -3.31
CA GLY A 5 0.72 -10.02 -3.11
C GLY A 5 0.57 -8.52 -2.87
N ILE A 6 -0.25 -7.82 -3.66
CA ILE A 6 -0.50 -6.39 -3.44
C ILE A 6 -1.24 -6.13 -2.13
N THR A 7 -2.20 -6.98 -1.76
CA THR A 7 -2.92 -6.85 -0.48
C THR A 7 -1.98 -7.03 0.70
N ALA A 8 -1.06 -8.00 0.64
CA ALA A 8 -0.04 -8.17 1.67
C ALA A 8 0.86 -6.93 1.80
N MET A 9 1.28 -6.33 0.67
CA MET A 9 2.05 -5.09 0.69
C MET A 9 1.29 -3.88 1.24
N ILE A 10 -0.01 -3.77 0.95
CA ILE A 10 -0.89 -2.76 1.56
C ILE A 10 -0.91 -2.93 3.08
N VAL A 11 -1.10 -4.16 3.59
CA VAL A 11 -1.10 -4.44 5.03
C VAL A 11 0.24 -4.06 5.67
N VAL A 12 1.37 -4.48 5.09
CA VAL A 12 2.71 -4.13 5.61
C VAL A 12 2.90 -2.61 5.64
N THR A 13 2.44 -1.90 4.60
CA THR A 13 2.53 -0.43 4.53
C THR A 13 1.66 0.24 5.59
N ILE A 14 0.45 -0.27 5.85
CA ILE A 14 -0.45 0.21 6.92
C ILE A 14 0.21 0.03 8.28
N LEU A 15 0.76 -1.16 8.57
CA LEU A 15 1.46 -1.43 9.83
C LEU A 15 2.65 -0.50 10.02
N SER A 16 3.47 -0.32 8.97
CA SER A 16 4.57 0.64 8.96
C SER A 16 4.10 2.07 9.26
N GLY A 17 2.97 2.50 8.68
CA GLY A 17 2.37 3.80 8.95
C GLY A 17 1.88 3.96 10.39
N GLY A 18 1.44 2.87 11.01
CA GLY A 18 1.12 2.82 12.45
C GLY A 18 2.31 3.19 13.32
N PHE A 19 3.52 2.69 13.01
CA PHE A 19 4.74 3.07 13.72
C PHE A 19 5.09 4.56 13.52
N VAL A 20 4.91 5.11 12.30
CA VAL A 20 5.13 6.55 12.04
C VAL A 20 4.21 7.41 12.91
N ALA A 21 2.93 7.04 13.01
CA ALA A 21 1.96 7.75 13.84
C ALA A 21 2.27 7.59 15.34
N GLY A 22 2.57 6.38 15.79
CA GLY A 22 2.86 6.07 17.19
C GLY A 22 4.09 6.79 17.74
N LEU A 23 5.17 6.87 16.95
CA LEU A 23 6.38 7.60 17.31
C LEU A 23 6.29 9.11 17.03
N LYS A 24 5.18 9.60 16.47
CA LYS A 24 5.05 10.98 15.95
C LYS A 24 6.15 11.33 14.94
N ALA A 25 6.69 10.33 14.25
CA ALA A 25 7.81 10.49 13.31
C ALA A 25 7.45 11.37 12.10
N GLY A 26 6.15 11.54 11.82
CA GLY A 26 5.63 12.44 10.79
C GLY A 26 6.07 13.91 10.93
N HIS A 27 6.53 14.35 12.10
CA HIS A 27 6.98 15.73 12.34
C HIS A 27 8.49 15.96 12.17
N ALA A 28 9.27 14.92 11.89
CA ALA A 28 10.74 15.01 11.90
C ALA A 28 11.34 15.43 10.56
N PHE A 29 10.92 14.79 9.47
CA PHE A 29 11.36 15.13 8.12
C PHE A 29 10.12 15.41 7.26
N ASN A 30 9.85 16.67 6.94
CA ASN A 30 8.61 17.11 6.25
C ASN A 30 8.82 17.45 4.77
N THR A 31 9.97 17.09 4.20
CA THR A 31 10.24 17.13 2.76
C THR A 31 9.99 15.77 2.12
N PHE A 32 9.73 15.74 0.81
CA PHE A 32 9.55 14.53 0.01
C PHE A 32 10.14 14.74 -1.40
N PRO A 33 10.79 13.73 -2.02
CA PRO A 33 11.01 12.38 -1.52
C PRO A 33 12.17 12.28 -0.53
N LEU A 34 13.12 13.22 -0.60
CA LEU A 34 14.32 13.26 0.24
C LEU A 34 13.98 13.55 1.71
N MET A 35 14.88 13.17 2.60
CA MET A 35 14.83 13.45 4.04
C MET A 35 16.09 14.23 4.41
N ALA A 36 15.93 15.47 4.88
CA ALA A 36 17.04 16.40 5.14
C ALA A 36 18.01 16.53 3.94
N GLY A 37 17.47 16.57 2.71
CA GLY A 37 18.26 16.68 1.48
C GLY A 37 19.00 15.41 1.06
N GLN A 38 18.84 14.30 1.78
CA GLN A 38 19.51 13.03 1.50
C GLN A 38 18.50 11.94 1.16
N TRP A 39 18.94 10.92 0.41
CA TRP A 39 18.13 9.74 0.14
C TRP A 39 17.97 8.90 1.41
N ILE A 40 19.09 8.54 2.05
CA ILE A 40 19.09 7.90 3.38
C ILE A 40 19.24 9.01 4.41
N PRO A 41 18.31 9.16 5.37
CA PRO A 41 18.39 10.26 6.32
C PRO A 41 19.56 10.08 7.29
N PRO A 42 20.11 11.20 7.81
CA PRO A 42 20.99 11.13 8.96
C PRO A 42 20.26 10.47 10.13
N GLY A 43 20.97 9.62 10.85
CA GLY A 43 20.40 8.91 12.00
C GLY A 43 19.58 7.65 11.66
N TYR A 44 19.62 7.14 10.43
CA TYR A 44 18.95 5.88 10.07
C TYR A 44 19.48 4.65 10.84
N ARG A 45 20.74 4.69 11.30
CA ARG A 45 21.45 3.54 11.92
C ARG A 45 22.01 3.91 13.30
N VAL A 46 21.15 4.37 14.21
CA VAL A 46 21.58 4.89 15.52
C VAL A 46 21.32 3.93 16.66
N ALA A 47 20.33 3.04 16.53
CA ALA A 47 20.00 2.07 17.57
C ALA A 47 20.81 0.77 17.44
N GLU A 48 21.22 0.23 18.59
CA GLU A 48 21.81 -1.10 18.73
C GLU A 48 20.96 -1.95 19.69
N PRO A 49 20.59 -3.19 19.33
CA PRO A 49 20.90 -3.89 18.07
C PRO A 49 20.20 -3.26 16.83
N PHE A 50 20.85 -3.37 15.67
CA PHE A 50 20.42 -2.74 14.41
C PHE A 50 18.93 -2.87 14.06
N TRP A 51 18.28 -3.99 14.38
CA TRP A 51 16.88 -4.23 14.04
C TRP A 51 15.90 -3.27 14.75
N LEU A 52 16.30 -2.65 15.86
CA LEU A 52 15.49 -1.63 16.54
C LEU A 52 15.27 -0.40 15.67
N ASN A 53 16.19 -0.08 14.75
CA ASN A 53 16.02 1.08 13.86
C ASN A 53 14.73 0.98 13.05
N PHE A 54 14.32 -0.22 12.63
CA PHE A 54 13.11 -0.43 11.83
C PHE A 54 11.81 -0.07 12.56
N PHE A 55 11.81 -0.06 13.90
CA PHE A 55 10.60 0.05 14.71
C PHE A 55 10.59 1.23 15.68
N GLU A 56 11.76 1.67 16.15
CA GLU A 56 11.86 2.60 17.29
C GLU A 56 12.49 3.94 16.91
N THR A 57 13.31 3.99 15.84
CA THR A 57 13.98 5.23 15.46
C THR A 57 13.19 6.02 14.44
N ILE A 58 12.95 7.29 14.77
CA ILE A 58 12.18 8.23 13.94
C ILE A 58 12.69 8.29 12.48
N PRO A 59 14.00 8.46 12.20
CA PRO A 59 14.47 8.56 10.82
C PRO A 59 14.22 7.29 10.02
N ALA A 60 14.46 6.11 10.60
CA ALA A 60 14.31 4.86 9.87
C ALA A 60 12.85 4.43 9.70
N VAL A 61 12.01 4.56 10.73
CA VAL A 61 10.57 4.27 10.62
C VAL A 61 9.92 5.14 9.53
N GLN A 62 10.24 6.44 9.50
CA GLN A 62 9.69 7.34 8.50
C GLN A 62 10.24 7.05 7.09
N PHE A 63 11.54 6.78 6.96
CA PHE A 63 12.15 6.40 5.67
C PHE A 63 11.54 5.11 5.12
N ASN A 64 11.45 4.08 5.94
CA ASN A 64 10.92 2.77 5.55
C ASN A 64 9.46 2.89 5.09
N HIS A 65 8.64 3.64 5.82
CA HIS A 65 7.25 3.86 5.43
C HIS A 65 7.12 4.54 4.06
N ARG A 66 7.95 5.55 3.76
CA ARG A 66 7.94 6.24 2.45
C ARG A 66 8.22 5.27 1.31
N TRP A 67 9.26 4.45 1.43
CA TRP A 67 9.64 3.50 0.38
C TRP A 67 8.66 2.35 0.24
N LEU A 68 8.08 1.86 1.35
CA LEU A 68 6.98 0.91 1.31
C LEU A 68 5.76 1.50 0.62
N ALA A 69 5.38 2.75 0.91
CA ALA A 69 4.26 3.42 0.25
C ALA A 69 4.47 3.58 -1.25
N ILE A 70 5.65 4.04 -1.69
CA ILE A 70 6.01 4.15 -3.12
C ILE A 70 5.94 2.78 -3.80
N THR A 71 6.56 1.76 -3.19
CA THR A 71 6.60 0.41 -3.75
C THR A 71 5.19 -0.17 -3.88
N THR A 72 4.38 -0.07 -2.82
CA THR A 72 2.99 -0.53 -2.80
C THR A 72 2.15 0.17 -3.86
N PHE A 73 2.28 1.49 -4.00
CA PHE A 73 1.57 2.25 -5.02
C PHE A 73 1.93 1.78 -6.44
N VAL A 74 3.22 1.63 -6.74
CA VAL A 74 3.69 1.13 -8.03
C VAL A 74 3.14 -0.28 -8.30
N LEU A 75 3.19 -1.18 -7.32
CA LEU A 75 2.67 -2.54 -7.46
C LEU A 75 1.15 -2.56 -7.71
N VAL A 76 0.38 -1.70 -7.04
CA VAL A 76 -1.07 -1.57 -7.29
C VAL A 76 -1.34 -1.06 -8.70
N LEU A 77 -0.58 -0.06 -9.18
CA LEU A 77 -0.74 0.43 -10.56
C LEU A 77 -0.36 -0.65 -11.60
N LEU A 78 0.75 -1.35 -11.40
CA LEU A 78 1.15 -2.45 -12.29
C LEU A 78 0.10 -3.57 -12.32
N PHE A 79 -0.47 -3.90 -11.16
CA PHE A 79 -1.58 -4.85 -11.08
C PHE A 79 -2.80 -4.33 -11.88
N ALA A 80 -3.18 -3.06 -11.70
CA ALA A 80 -4.33 -2.48 -12.38
C ALA A 80 -4.15 -2.45 -13.91
N LEU A 81 -2.95 -2.07 -14.39
CA LEU A 81 -2.60 -2.08 -15.81
C LEU A 81 -2.66 -3.49 -16.40
N ARG A 82 -2.18 -4.49 -15.66
CA ARG A 82 -2.20 -5.89 -16.11
C ARG A 82 -3.62 -6.44 -16.13
N ALA A 83 -4.42 -6.14 -15.11
CA ALA A 83 -5.84 -6.51 -15.05
C ALA A 83 -6.67 -5.86 -16.17
N TRP A 84 -6.24 -4.70 -16.68
CA TRP A 84 -6.91 -4.07 -17.83
C TRP A 84 -6.78 -4.87 -19.12
N ARG A 85 -5.74 -5.70 -19.25
CA ARG A 85 -5.50 -6.57 -20.41
C ARG A 85 -6.02 -7.99 -20.22
N ASP A 86 -6.55 -8.29 -19.03
CA ASP A 86 -7.08 -9.60 -18.67
C ASP A 86 -8.59 -9.66 -18.96
N ASP A 87 -9.00 -10.53 -19.87
CA ASP A 87 -10.41 -10.67 -20.25
C ASP A 87 -11.26 -11.28 -19.14
N ALA A 88 -10.68 -12.12 -18.26
CA ALA A 88 -11.40 -12.68 -17.11
C ALA A 88 -11.82 -11.58 -16.11
N LEU A 89 -11.09 -10.45 -16.10
CA LEU A 89 -11.38 -9.30 -15.23
C LEU A 89 -12.16 -8.18 -15.93
N ARG A 90 -12.59 -8.36 -17.18
CA ARG A 90 -13.28 -7.33 -17.97
C ARG A 90 -14.49 -6.75 -17.24
N THR A 91 -15.35 -7.60 -16.67
CA THR A 91 -16.55 -7.19 -15.92
C THR A 91 -16.21 -6.50 -14.60
N TYR A 92 -15.01 -6.71 -14.05
CA TYR A 92 -14.57 -6.19 -12.75
C TYR A 92 -13.60 -5.00 -12.87
N ARG A 93 -13.38 -4.46 -14.08
CA ARG A 93 -12.46 -3.32 -14.30
C ARG A 93 -12.82 -2.09 -13.48
N ALA A 94 -14.10 -1.87 -13.19
CA ALA A 94 -14.53 -0.79 -12.29
C ALA A 94 -13.95 -0.95 -10.88
N ALA A 95 -13.97 -2.16 -10.31
CA ALA A 95 -13.40 -2.44 -9.00
C ALA A 95 -11.88 -2.24 -8.98
N VAL A 96 -11.19 -2.65 -10.06
CA VAL A 96 -9.75 -2.43 -10.24
C VAL A 96 -9.43 -0.93 -10.41
N ALA A 97 -10.26 -0.17 -11.11
CA ALA A 97 -10.11 1.28 -11.24
C ALA A 97 -10.29 1.98 -9.89
N VAL A 98 -11.28 1.57 -9.09
CA VAL A 98 -11.47 2.07 -7.72
C VAL A 98 -10.25 1.78 -6.86
N LEU A 99 -9.68 0.56 -6.93
CA LEU A 99 -8.45 0.22 -6.23
C LEU A 99 -7.29 1.17 -6.59
N ALA A 100 -7.06 1.41 -7.89
CA ALA A 100 -6.01 2.31 -8.36
C ALA A 100 -6.25 3.77 -7.94
N MET A 101 -7.50 4.24 -8.01
CA MET A 101 -7.90 5.58 -7.60
C MET A 101 -7.71 5.78 -6.09
N LEU A 102 -8.11 4.81 -5.26
CA LEU A 102 -7.86 4.85 -3.81
C LEU A 102 -6.36 4.85 -3.49
N ALA A 103 -5.54 4.12 -4.24
CA ALA A 103 -4.08 4.14 -4.05
C ALA A 103 -3.48 5.51 -4.38
N LEU A 104 -3.99 6.20 -5.42
CA LEU A 104 -3.58 7.56 -5.75
C LEU A 104 -4.00 8.57 -4.67
N ILE A 105 -5.25 8.48 -4.19
CA ILE A 105 -5.75 9.28 -3.07
C ILE A 105 -4.88 9.05 -1.83
N GLN A 106 -4.56 7.78 -1.53
CA GLN A 106 -3.76 7.41 -0.38
C GLN A 106 -2.37 8.08 -0.41
N VAL A 107 -1.65 7.96 -1.51
CA VAL A 107 -0.31 8.57 -1.64
C VAL A 107 -0.40 10.10 -1.59
N SER A 108 -1.40 10.68 -2.24
CA SER A 108 -1.62 12.14 -2.22
C SER A 108 -1.87 12.65 -0.80
N LEU A 109 -2.74 11.97 -0.04
CA LEU A 109 -3.01 12.29 1.35
C LEU A 109 -1.79 12.07 2.25
N GLY A 110 -1.00 11.02 2.01
CA GLY A 110 0.20 10.72 2.79
C GLY A 110 1.28 11.78 2.61
N ILE A 111 1.55 12.17 1.35
CA ILE A 111 2.48 13.26 1.04
C ILE A 111 1.97 14.59 1.60
N SER A 112 0.66 14.88 1.48
CA SER A 112 0.07 16.11 2.02
C SER A 112 0.16 16.17 3.55
N THR A 113 -0.14 15.07 4.23
CA THR A 113 0.00 14.93 5.69
C THR A 113 1.44 15.18 6.11
N LEU A 114 2.41 14.63 5.37
CA LEU A 114 3.83 14.82 5.63
C LEU A 114 4.26 16.27 5.43
N VAL A 115 4.03 16.85 4.25
CA VAL A 115 4.54 18.19 3.89
C VAL A 115 3.88 19.30 4.72
N LEU A 116 2.60 19.11 5.09
CA LEU A 116 1.85 20.08 5.90
C LEU A 116 1.98 19.85 7.41
N HIS A 117 2.99 19.09 7.86
CA HIS A 117 3.32 18.89 9.28
C HIS A 117 2.21 18.21 10.10
N VAL A 118 1.63 17.15 9.53
CA VAL A 118 0.64 16.26 10.13
C VAL A 118 -0.63 16.97 10.63
N PRO A 119 -1.37 17.72 9.77
CA PRO A 119 -2.68 18.25 10.16
C PRO A 119 -3.62 17.09 10.50
N VAL A 120 -4.27 17.14 11.67
CA VAL A 120 -5.07 16.02 12.19
C VAL A 120 -6.14 15.56 11.19
N VAL A 121 -6.80 16.49 10.50
CA VAL A 121 -7.82 16.17 9.49
C VAL A 121 -7.23 15.37 8.33
N LEU A 122 -6.05 15.74 7.83
CA LEU A 122 -5.38 15.01 6.75
C LEU A 122 -4.85 13.66 7.22
N ALA A 123 -4.29 13.59 8.43
CA ALA A 123 -3.83 12.34 9.02
C ALA A 123 -4.99 11.34 9.21
N ALA A 124 -6.14 11.81 9.69
CA ALA A 124 -7.35 11.00 9.83
C ALA A 124 -7.91 10.57 8.46
N ALA A 125 -7.96 11.49 7.49
CA ALA A 125 -8.38 11.17 6.12
C ALA A 125 -7.45 10.12 5.49
N HIS A 126 -6.14 10.23 5.69
CA HIS A 126 -5.15 9.26 5.22
C HIS A 126 -5.34 7.88 5.84
N GLN A 127 -5.69 7.79 7.13
CA GLN A 127 -6.03 6.52 7.78
C GLN A 127 -7.33 5.92 7.23
N GLY A 128 -8.36 6.74 7.03
CA GLY A 128 -9.63 6.30 6.44
C GLY A 128 -9.46 5.80 4.99
N ALA A 129 -8.68 6.51 4.18
CA ALA A 129 -8.36 6.08 2.82
C ALA A 129 -7.54 4.78 2.80
N ALA A 130 -6.68 4.53 3.79
CA ALA A 130 -5.93 3.29 3.91
C ALA A 130 -6.86 2.09 4.14
N LEU A 131 -7.88 2.26 4.99
CA LEU A 131 -8.89 1.25 5.25
C LEU A 131 -9.77 0.98 4.01
N ALA A 132 -10.16 2.04 3.30
CA ALA A 132 -10.90 1.91 2.05
C ALA A 132 -10.07 1.16 0.98
N LEU A 133 -8.78 1.50 0.85
CA LEU A 133 -7.85 0.83 -0.06
C LEU A 133 -7.69 -0.66 0.28
N LEU A 134 -7.52 -1.00 1.56
CA LEU A 134 -7.44 -2.38 2.01
C LEU A 134 -8.74 -3.15 1.70
N THR A 135 -9.89 -2.53 1.95
CA THR A 135 -11.20 -3.13 1.63
C THR A 135 -11.34 -3.42 0.14
N ALA A 136 -10.98 -2.46 -0.72
CA ALA A 136 -10.99 -2.66 -2.17
C ALA A 136 -10.02 -3.78 -2.60
N ALA A 137 -8.84 -3.87 -1.99
CA ALA A 137 -7.86 -4.91 -2.30
C ALA A 137 -8.37 -6.31 -1.90
N LEU A 138 -9.01 -6.43 -0.73
CA LEU A 138 -9.66 -7.67 -0.30
C LEU A 138 -10.79 -8.09 -1.24
N TYR A 139 -11.59 -7.13 -1.72
CA TYR A 139 -12.65 -7.40 -2.70
C TYR A 139 -12.08 -7.91 -4.04
N VAL A 140 -10.96 -7.34 -4.51
CA VAL A 140 -10.27 -7.83 -5.71
C VAL A 140 -9.69 -9.24 -5.51
N VAL A 141 -9.15 -9.54 -4.31
CA VAL A 141 -8.75 -10.91 -3.95
C VAL A 141 -9.95 -11.87 -4.01
N PHE A 142 -11.09 -11.47 -3.45
CA PHE A 142 -12.31 -12.27 -3.50
C PHE A 142 -12.72 -12.58 -4.93
N ILE A 143 -12.84 -11.57 -5.81
CA ILE A 143 -13.20 -11.74 -7.22
C ILE A 143 -12.24 -12.70 -7.92
N THR A 144 -10.93 -12.44 -7.82
CA THR A 144 -9.91 -13.23 -8.53
C THR A 144 -9.86 -14.69 -8.07
N ARG A 145 -10.22 -14.99 -6.82
CA ARG A 145 -10.35 -16.36 -6.32
C ARG A 145 -11.62 -17.05 -6.80
N HIS A 146 -12.74 -16.33 -6.87
CA HIS A 146 -14.01 -16.89 -7.37
C HIS A 146 -13.90 -17.30 -8.83
N LEU A 147 -13.27 -16.46 -9.66
CA LEU A 147 -13.03 -16.76 -11.07
C LEU A 147 -12.17 -18.01 -11.25
N ALA A 148 -11.06 -18.13 -10.51
CA ALA A 148 -10.20 -19.31 -10.57
C ALA A 148 -10.94 -20.60 -10.13
N GLY A 149 -11.86 -20.50 -9.16
CA GLY A 149 -12.70 -21.63 -8.75
C GLY A 149 -13.68 -22.08 -9.84
N ALA A 150 -14.34 -21.13 -10.51
CA ALA A 150 -15.29 -21.41 -11.59
C ALA A 150 -14.62 -22.09 -12.80
N GLU A 151 -13.41 -21.68 -13.17
CA GLU A 151 -12.62 -22.32 -14.23
C GLU A 151 -12.25 -23.76 -13.86
N SER A 152 -11.85 -24.02 -12.61
CA SER A 152 -11.50 -25.38 -12.17
C SER A 152 -12.70 -26.34 -12.17
N GLY A 153 -13.89 -25.87 -11.80
CA GLY A 153 -15.11 -26.70 -11.77
C GLY A 153 -15.63 -27.05 -13.17
N SER A 154 -15.54 -26.12 -14.12
CA SER A 154 -15.96 -26.36 -15.51
C SER A 154 -15.04 -27.36 -16.25
N SER A 155 -13.74 -27.32 -15.98
CA SER A 155 -12.78 -28.30 -16.53
C SER A 155 -13.00 -29.73 -16.03
N VAL A 156 -13.48 -29.91 -14.79
CA VAL A 156 -13.77 -31.24 -14.23
C VAL A 156 -15.07 -31.81 -14.79
N ALA A 157 -16.09 -30.97 -14.97
CA ALA A 157 -17.38 -31.39 -15.53
C ALA A 157 -17.30 -31.79 -17.02
N GLY A 158 -16.38 -31.20 -17.78
CA GLY A 158 -16.18 -31.50 -19.21
C GLY A 158 -15.32 -32.72 -19.54
N GLY A 159 -14.73 -33.39 -18.54
CA GLY A 159 -13.85 -34.56 -18.73
C GLY A 159 -14.55 -35.92 -18.75
N HIS A 160 -15.88 -35.95 -18.67
CA HIS A 160 -16.68 -37.18 -18.56
C HIS A 160 -17.51 -37.53 -19.82
N THR A 161 -17.20 -36.97 -20.99
CA THR A 161 -17.82 -37.33 -22.27
C THR A 161 -16.85 -38.04 -23.19
#